data_AF-A0AAP5UXR3-F1
#
_entry.id   AF-A0AAP5UXR3-F1
#
_cell.length_a   1.000
_cell.length_b   1.000
_cell.length_c   1.000
_cell.angle_alpha   90.00
_cell.angle_beta   90.00
_cell.angle_gamma   90.00
#
_symmetry.space_group_name_H-M   'P 1'
#
loop_
_entity.id
_entity.type
_entity.pdbx_description
1 polymer ?
#
loop_
_entity_poly.entity_id
_entity_poly.type
_entity_poly.pdbx_seq_one_letter_code
_entity_poly.pdbx_strand_id
1 'polypeptide(L)' 'MLIVIKVSDAELEAMACDSIDEFEEQVRNQLDNGVVTSDGGAGADWMAAYDLEIIKVD' A
#
# COMPACT_ATOMS: atom_id res chain seq x y z
N MET A 1 -10.21 10.55 -1.98
CA MET A 1 -10.60 9.60 -0.91
C MET A 1 -9.41 9.45 0.02
N LEU A 2 -9.60 9.49 1.34
CA LEU A 2 -8.49 9.31 2.28
C LEU A 2 -8.36 7.82 2.65
N ILE A 3 -7.18 7.26 2.45
CA ILE A 3 -6.78 5.92 2.90
C ILE A 3 -5.80 6.12 4.05
N VAL A 4 -6.12 5.55 5.21
CA VAL A 4 -5.24 5.58 6.38
C VAL A 4 -4.79 4.17 6.68
N ILE A 5 -3.47 3.94 6.67
CA ILE A 5 -2.87 2.65 7.02
C ILE A 5 -2.05 2.82 8.27
N LYS A 6 -2.30 1.97 9.26
CA LYS A 6 -1.52 1.88 10.49
C LYS A 6 -0.60 0.69 10.35
N VAL A 7 0.69 0.89 10.62
CA VAL A 7 1.70 -0.15 10.47
C VAL A 7 2.68 -0.11 11.63
N SER A 8 2.98 -1.28 12.18
CA SER A 8 3.99 -1.49 13.22
C SER A 8 5.35 -1.86 12.62
N ASP A 9 6.40 -1.81 13.42
CA ASP A 9 7.73 -2.30 13.02
C ASP A 9 7.71 -3.78 12.60
N ALA A 10 6.96 -4.62 13.31
CA ALA A 10 6.85 -6.05 13.01
C ALA A 10 6.15 -6.30 11.68
N GLU A 11 5.16 -5.48 11.32
CA GLU A 11 4.48 -5.56 10.02
C GLU A 11 5.37 -5.08 8.88
N LEU A 12 6.14 -4.00 9.08
CA LEU A 12 7.14 -3.56 8.09
C LEU A 12 8.19 -4.66 7.84
N GLU A 13 8.71 -5.27 8.90
CA GLU A 13 9.67 -6.39 8.79
C GLU A 13 9.04 -7.59 8.06
N ALA A 14 7.79 -7.96 8.39
CA ALA A 14 7.08 -9.06 7.74
C ALA A 14 6.82 -8.80 6.25
N MET A 15 6.67 -7.53 5.86
CA MET A 15 6.50 -7.08 4.49
C MET A 15 7.83 -6.77 3.79
N ALA A 16 8.96 -7.04 4.46
CA ALA A 16 10.32 -6.76 3.98
C ALA A 16 10.49 -5.30 3.52
N CYS A 17 9.90 -4.35 4.26
CA CYS A 17 10.10 -2.93 4.08
C CYS A 17 11.01 -2.40 5.20
N ASP A 18 12.08 -1.70 4.83
CA ASP A 18 13.04 -1.15 5.78
C ASP A 18 12.56 0.19 6.38
N SER A 19 11.53 0.81 5.78
CA SER A 19 11.01 2.12 6.20
C SER A 19 9.53 2.31 5.85
N ILE A 20 8.92 3.34 6.46
CA ILE A 20 7.56 3.79 6.10
C ILE A 20 7.51 4.27 4.65
N ASP A 21 8.52 4.98 4.19
CA ASP A 21 8.57 5.54 2.83
C ASP A 21 8.55 4.42 1.77
N GLU A 22 9.33 3.35 2.00
CA GLU A 22 9.34 2.17 1.13
C GLU A 22 7.99 1.45 1.14
N PHE A 23 7.38 1.31 2.31
CA PHE A 23 6.04 0.74 2.43
C PHE A 23 4.99 1.59 1.72
N GLU A 24 5.08 2.92 1.82
CA GLU A 24 4.19 3.84 1.10
C GLU A 24 4.31 3.68 -0.42
N GLU A 25 5.55 3.63 -0.93
CA GLU A 25 5.81 3.43 -2.35
C GLU A 25 5.22 2.11 -2.85
N GLN A 26 5.40 1.01 -2.10
CA GLN A 26 4.82 -0.29 -2.44
C GLN A 26 3.29 -0.25 -2.44
N VAL A 27 2.66 0.37 -1.44
CA VAL A 27 1.20 0.50 -1.37
C VAL A 27 0.69 1.31 -2.56
N ARG A 28 1.30 2.46 -2.87
CA ARG A 28 0.94 3.28 -4.04
C ARG A 28 1.07 2.48 -5.33
N ASN A 29 2.17 1.75 -5.50
CA ASN A 29 2.38 0.91 -6.67
C ASN A 29 1.28 -0.15 -6.83
N GLN A 30 0.82 -0.79 -5.75
CA GLN A 30 -0.28 -1.76 -5.79
C GLN A 30 -1.63 -1.11 -6.08
N LEU A 31 -1.87 0.09 -5.58
CA LEU A 31 -3.10 0.84 -5.80
C LEU A 31 -3.20 1.38 -7.23
N ASP A 32 -2.08 1.91 -7.76
CA ASP A 32 -2.02 2.57 -9.06
C ASP A 32 -1.94 1.56 -10.21
N ASN A 33 -1.17 0.47 -10.05
CA ASN A 33 -0.99 -0.54 -11.10
C ASN A 33 -1.91 -1.76 -10.93
N GLY A 34 -2.71 -1.76 -9.86
CA GLY A 34 -3.53 -2.88 -9.47
C GLY A 34 -2.71 -4.05 -8.92
N VAL A 35 -3.31 -4.84 -8.04
CA VAL A 35 -2.78 -6.16 -7.71
C VAL A 35 -3.02 -7.06 -8.92
N VAL A 36 -1.96 -7.54 -9.57
CA VAL A 36 -2.07 -8.62 -10.55
C VAL A 36 -2.39 -9.89 -9.77
N THR A 37 -3.68 -10.21 -9.66
CA THR A 37 -4.11 -11.49 -9.11
C THR A 37 -3.68 -12.62 -10.05
N SER A 38 -3.48 -13.82 -9.52
CA SER A 38 -2.97 -14.98 -10.27
C SER A 38 -3.87 -15.42 -11.44
N ASP A 39 -5.08 -14.87 -11.54
CA ASP A 39 -6.02 -15.03 -12.65
C ASP A 39 -5.87 -13.95 -13.75
N GLY A 40 -4.89 -13.04 -13.64
CA GLY A 40 -4.65 -11.98 -14.62
C GLY A 40 -5.65 -10.82 -14.56
N GLY A 41 -6.45 -10.75 -13.50
CA GLY A 41 -7.30 -9.59 -13.23
C GLY A 41 -6.45 -8.38 -12.86
N ALA A 42 -6.44 -7.35 -13.69
CA ALA A 42 -5.97 -6.04 -13.28
C ALA A 42 -6.98 -5.50 -12.25
N GLY A 43 -6.51 -5.24 -11.02
CA GLY A 43 -7.29 -4.53 -10.01
C GLY A 43 -7.93 -3.29 -10.63
N ALA A 44 -9.25 -3.19 -10.49
CA ALA A 44 -10.05 -2.26 -11.27
C ALA A 44 -9.65 -0.79 -11.06
N ASP A 45 -9.77 -0.01 -12.14
CA ASP A 45 -9.47 1.43 -12.32
C ASP A 45 -10.41 2.36 -11.50
N TRP A 46 -10.74 1.97 -10.26
CA TRP A 46 -11.77 2.62 -9.44
C TRP A 46 -11.25 3.83 -8.66
N MET A 47 -9.92 4.01 -8.55
CA MET A 47 -9.33 5.11 -7.79
C MET A 47 -8.63 6.11 -8.70
N ALA A 48 -9.40 7.03 -9.27
CA ALA A 48 -8.84 8.14 -10.05
C ALA A 48 -8.11 9.20 -9.20
N ALA A 49 -8.39 9.29 -7.90
CA ALA A 49 -7.72 10.22 -6.97
C ALA A 49 -7.88 9.81 -5.49
N TYR A 50 -6.77 9.69 -4.76
CA TYR A 50 -6.73 9.39 -3.34
C TYR A 50 -5.61 10.14 -2.62
N ASP A 51 -5.81 10.35 -1.32
CA ASP A 51 -4.77 10.74 -0.38
C ASP A 51 -4.42 9.50 0.45
N LEU A 52 -3.14 9.26 0.65
CA LEU A 52 -2.63 8.15 1.46
C LEU A 52 -1.88 8.72 2.65
N GLU A 53 -2.23 8.26 3.84
CA GLU A 53 -1.56 8.59 5.09
C GLU A 53 -1.13 7.29 5.78
N ILE A 54 0.17 7.16 6.04
CA ILE A 54 0.73 6.02 6.76
C ILE A 54 1.18 6.46 8.15
N ILE A 55 0.65 5.76 9.15
CA ILE A 55 0.87 6.08 10.57
C ILE A 55 1.63 4.91 11.20
N LYS A 56 2.83 5.20 11.69
CA LYS A 56 3.57 4.26 12.55
C LYS A 56 2.81 4.05 13.85
N VAL A 57 2.59 2.80 14.23
CA VAL A 57 2.03 2.44 15.53
C VAL A 57 3.00 1.52 16.28
N ASP A 58 2.96 1.59 17.61
CA ASP A 58 3.78 0.76 18.50
C ASP A 58 3.34 -0.71 18.53
#